data_AF-A0A497PDY3-F1
#
_entry.id   AF-A0A497PDY3-F1
#
_cell.length_a   1.000
_cell.length_b   1.000
_cell.length_c   1.000
_cell.angle_alpha   90.00
_cell.angle_beta   90.00
_cell.angle_gamma   90.00
#
_symmetry.space_group_name_H-M   'P 1'
#
loop_
_entity.id
_entity.type
_entity.pdbx_description
1 polymer ?
#
loop_
_entity_poly.entity_id
_entity_poly.type
_entity_poly.pdbx_seq_one_letter_code
_entity_poly.pdbx_strand_id
1 'polypeptide(L)'
;MIRTESIETTSTAMSLSIGREVDPFTDSELVRLTALNLEMAVRNLINAGCSPECLTLTADLVTHRLVAMPRPDGSVRVVVVNE
;
A
#
# COMPACT_ATOMS: atom_id res chain seq x y z
N MET A 1 -15.99 -22.52 5.83
CA MET A 1 -14.79 -23.22 5.31
C MET A 1 -13.88 -22.14 4.74
N ILE A 2 -12.80 -21.78 5.45
CA ILE A 2 -11.81 -20.83 4.92
C ILE A 2 -10.89 -21.66 4.01
N ARG A 3 -10.92 -21.40 2.70
CA ARG A 3 -9.99 -22.00 1.74
C ARG A 3 -8.66 -21.28 1.88
N THR A 4 -7.63 -21.97 2.33
CA THR A 4 -6.23 -21.52 2.25
C THR A 4 -5.75 -21.75 0.82
N GLU A 5 -6.03 -20.81 -0.07
CA GLU A 5 -5.35 -20.76 -1.36
C GLU A 5 -3.95 -20.17 -1.14
N SER A 6 -2.91 -20.92 -1.49
CA SER A 6 -1.55 -20.40 -1.48
C SER A 6 -1.44 -19.38 -2.60
N ILE A 7 -1.16 -18.12 -2.25
CA ILE A 7 -0.79 -17.12 -3.24
C ILE A 7 0.58 -17.52 -3.77
N GLU A 8 0.64 -18.00 -5.01
CA GLU A 8 1.90 -18.12 -5.72
C GLU A 8 2.43 -16.70 -5.95
N THR A 9 3.38 -16.27 -5.11
CA THR A 9 4.17 -15.09 -5.42
C THR A 9 5.01 -15.44 -6.64
N THR A 10 4.66 -14.89 -7.81
CA THR A 10 5.51 -14.90 -9.01
C THR A 10 6.78 -14.11 -8.71
N SER A 11 7.69 -14.70 -7.94
CA SER A 11 9.00 -14.14 -7.65
C SER A 11 9.90 -14.38 -8.86
N THR A 12 9.68 -13.63 -9.92
CA THR A 12 10.75 -13.38 -10.87
C THR A 12 11.81 -12.59 -10.10
N ALA A 13 12.88 -13.26 -9.66
CA ALA A 13 13.99 -12.61 -8.98
C ALA A 13 14.53 -11.51 -9.91
N MET A 14 14.24 -10.25 -9.58
CA MET A 14 14.64 -9.12 -10.38
C MET A 14 16.16 -8.98 -10.26
N SER A 15 16.88 -8.99 -11.38
CA SER A 15 18.33 -8.80 -11.36
C SER A 15 18.63 -7.42 -10.77
N LEU A 16 19.33 -7.40 -9.62
CA LEU A 16 19.75 -6.17 -8.94
C LEU A 16 20.71 -5.31 -9.78
N SER A 17 21.20 -5.83 -10.92
CA SER A 17 22.09 -5.12 -11.84
C SER A 17 21.52 -3.86 -12.48
N ILE A 18 20.20 -3.62 -12.35
CA ILE A 18 19.50 -2.43 -12.87
C ILE A 18 18.89 -1.61 -11.71
N GLY A 19 19.09 -2.03 -10.46
CA GLY A 19 18.56 -1.35 -9.29
C GLY A 19 19.31 -0.07 -8.95
N ARG A 20 18.61 0.89 -8.32
CA ARG A 20 19.24 1.98 -7.57
C ARG A 20 19.09 1.71 -6.08
N GLU A 21 20.09 2.11 -5.31
CA GLU A 21 19.95 2.13 -3.86
C GLU A 21 18.95 3.22 -3.47
N VAL A 22 18.04 2.89 -2.56
CA VAL A 22 16.97 3.78 -2.11
C VAL A 22 17.24 4.10 -0.65
N ASP A 23 17.38 5.39 -0.36
CA ASP A 23 17.44 5.87 1.01
C ASP A 23 16.00 6.01 1.55
N PRO A 24 15.60 5.18 2.53
CA PRO A 24 14.23 5.21 3.05
C PRO A 24 13.87 6.51 3.78
N PHE A 25 14.85 7.35 4.12
CA PHE A 25 14.63 8.60 4.83
C PHE A 25 14.44 9.78 3.88
N THR A 26 15.09 9.77 2.72
CA THR A 26 15.14 10.94 1.83
C THR A 26 14.45 10.73 0.49
N ASP A 27 14.11 9.49 0.15
CA ASP A 27 13.59 9.15 -1.16
C ASP A 27 12.08 9.37 -1.29
N SER A 28 11.71 10.43 -1.98
CA SER A 28 10.30 10.74 -2.31
C SER A 28 9.60 9.65 -3.13
N GLU A 29 10.34 8.84 -3.89
CA GLU A 29 9.75 7.73 -4.65
C GLU A 29 9.24 6.63 -3.70
N LEU A 30 9.90 6.42 -2.55
CA LEU A 30 9.46 5.45 -1.56
C LEU A 30 8.12 5.86 -0.93
N VAL A 31 7.94 7.15 -0.62
CA VAL A 31 6.65 7.69 -0.16
C VAL A 31 5.56 7.46 -1.23
N ARG A 32 5.88 7.74 -2.49
CA ARG A 32 4.93 7.56 -3.62
C ARG A 32 4.55 6.10 -3.84
N LEU A 33 5.53 5.19 -3.83
CA LEU A 33 5.30 3.75 -3.98
C LEU A 33 4.50 3.18 -2.81
N THR A 34 4.79 3.61 -1.59
CA THR A 34 4.02 3.23 -0.40
C THR A 34 2.58 3.70 -0.51
N ALA A 35 2.35 4.93 -0.98
CA ALA A 35 1.00 5.45 -1.21
C ALA A 35 0.22 4.59 -2.23
N LEU A 36 0.84 4.26 -3.36
CA LEU A 36 0.22 3.43 -4.40
C LEU A 36 -0.13 2.03 -3.87
N ASN A 37 0.78 1.42 -3.12
CA ASN A 37 0.55 0.09 -2.53
C ASN A 37 -0.58 0.11 -1.50
N LEU A 38 -0.65 1.14 -0.64
CA LEU A 38 -1.76 1.30 0.29
C LEU A 38 -3.09 1.48 -0.44
N GLU A 39 -3.11 2.26 -1.52
CA GLU A 39 -4.31 2.45 -2.33
C GLU A 39 -4.81 1.12 -2.91
N MET A 40 -3.90 0.35 -3.52
CA MET A 40 -4.20 -0.97 -4.06
C MET A 40 -4.69 -1.95 -2.98
N ALA A 41 -4.05 -1.94 -1.80
CA ALA A 41 -4.45 -2.80 -0.69
C ALA A 41 -5.89 -2.50 -0.23
N VAL A 42 -6.24 -1.22 -0.06
CA VAL A 42 -7.62 -0.84 0.30
C VAL A 42 -8.60 -1.25 -0.80
N ARG A 43 -8.28 -1.01 -2.08
CA ARG A 43 -9.15 -1.44 -3.21
C ARG A 43 -9.35 -2.96 -3.21
N ASN A 44 -8.30 -3.73 -2.97
CA ASN A 44 -8.38 -5.19 -2.91
C ASN A 44 -9.28 -5.67 -1.76
N LEU A 45 -9.20 -5.03 -0.58
CA LEU A 45 -10.08 -5.34 0.55
C LEU A 45 -11.54 -5.01 0.26
N ILE A 46 -11.82 -3.85 -0.37
CA ILE A 46 -13.17 -3.51 -0.82
C ILE A 46 -13.70 -4.57 -1.81
N ASN A 47 -12.88 -4.95 -2.80
CA ASN A 47 -13.25 -5.96 -3.80
C ASN A 47 -13.45 -7.36 -3.19
N ALA A 48 -12.79 -7.65 -2.06
CA ALA A 48 -12.99 -8.87 -1.29
C ALA A 48 -14.25 -8.85 -0.40
N GLY A 49 -15.03 -7.76 -0.44
CA GLY A 49 -16.28 -7.61 0.31
C GLY A 49 -16.11 -7.04 1.72
N CYS A 50 -14.95 -6.48 2.07
CA CYS A 50 -14.78 -5.77 3.33
C CYS A 50 -15.57 -4.46 3.33
N SER A 51 -16.24 -4.16 4.44
CA SER A 51 -17.02 -2.92 4.59
C SER A 51 -16.11 -1.69 4.55
N PRO A 52 -16.32 -0.73 3.61
CA PRO A 52 -15.46 0.44 3.46
C PRO A 52 -15.30 1.29 4.73
N GLU A 53 -16.35 1.42 5.53
CA GLU A 53 -16.35 2.19 6.78
C GLU A 53 -15.43 1.60 7.86
N CYS A 54 -15.05 0.33 7.73
CA CYS A 54 -14.14 -0.35 8.64
C CYS A 54 -12.68 -0.37 8.14
N LEU A 55 -12.41 0.19 6.95
CA LEU A 55 -11.10 0.11 6.32
C LEU A 55 -10.32 1.40 6.51
N THR A 56 -9.24 1.31 7.27
CA THR A 56 -8.18 2.32 7.31
C THR A 56 -6.85 1.59 7.42
N LEU A 57 -5.96 1.84 6.48
CA LEU A 57 -4.60 1.29 6.47
C LEU A 57 -3.61 2.43 6.68
N THR A 58 -2.62 2.20 7.53
CA THR A 58 -1.56 3.17 7.83
C THR A 58 -0.20 2.58 7.50
N ALA A 59 0.70 3.40 6.97
CA ALA A 59 2.11 3.07 6.87
C ALA A 59 2.91 4.19 7.52
N ASP A 60 3.71 3.83 8.52
CA ASP A 60 4.70 4.72 9.11
C ASP A 60 6.00 4.57 8.33
N LEU A 61 6.32 5.59 7.55
CA LEU A 61 7.67 5.81 7.05
C LEU A 61 8.34 6.76 8.04
N VAL A 62 9.63 6.57 8.29
CA VAL A 62 10.34 7.32 9.35
C VAL A 62 10.14 8.84 9.24
N THR A 63 9.98 9.37 8.02
CA THR A 63 9.74 10.79 7.76
C THR A 63 8.28 11.17 7.53
N HIS A 64 7.38 10.21 7.31
CA HIS A 64 6.00 10.47 6.89
C HIS A 64 5.06 9.37 7.37
N ARG A 65 3.90 9.73 7.93
CA ARG A 65 2.79 8.77 8.12
C ARG A 65 1.84 8.85 6.93
N LEU A 66 1.58 7.73 6.27
CA LEU A 66 0.55 7.63 5.24
C LEU A 66 -0.69 6.96 5.80
N VAL A 67 -1.85 7.49 5.44
CA VAL A 67 -3.15 6.93 5.82
C VAL A 67 -3.99 6.75 4.56
N ALA A 68 -4.41 5.52 4.29
CA ALA A 68 -5.30 5.17 3.19
C ALA A 68 -6.68 4.76 3.73
N MET A 69 -7.73 5.33 3.15
CA MET A 69 -9.11 5.07 3.55
C MET A 69 -10.06 5.19 2.34
N PRO A 70 -11.16 4.42 2.31
CA PRO A 70 -12.19 4.58 1.29
C PRO A 70 -12.90 5.93 1.42
N ARG A 71 -13.41 6.43 0.31
CA ARG A 71 -14.33 7.56 0.24
C ARG A 71 -15.76 7.08 0.03
N PRO A 72 -16.76 7.92 0.36
CA PRO A 72 -18.17 7.60 0.10
C PRO A 72 -18.51 7.32 -1.38
N ASP A 73 -17.70 7.84 -2.30
CA ASP A 73 -17.83 7.62 -3.75
C ASP A 73 -17.23 6.29 -4.25
N GLY A 74 -16.70 5.46 -3.34
CA GLY A 74 -16.04 4.19 -3.66
C GLY A 74 -14.59 4.31 -4.12
N SER A 75 -14.04 5.53 -4.23
CA SER A 75 -12.61 5.74 -4.49
C SER A 75 -11.79 5.58 -3.20
N VAL A 76 -10.47 5.44 -3.33
CA VAL A 76 -9.56 5.39 -2.17
C VAL A 76 -8.77 6.69 -2.09
N ARG A 77 -8.70 7.27 -0.89
CA ARG A 77 -7.85 8.42 -0.58
C ARG A 77 -6.64 7.95 0.20
N VAL A 78 -5.46 8.37 -0.24
CA VAL A 78 -4.23 8.28 0.56
C VAL A 78 -3.80 9.70 0.94
N VAL A 79 -3.54 9.93 2.22
CA VAL A 79 -3.04 11.21 2.74
C VAL A 79 -1.70 11.01 3.42
N VAL A 80 -0.80 11.96 3.21
CA VAL A 80 0.42 12.07 3.99
C VAL A 80 0.12 12.97 5.18
N VAL A 81 0.29 12.45 6.38
CA VAL A 81 0.14 13.16 7.65
C VAL A 81 1.54 13.54 8.09
N ASN A 82 1.83 14.83 8.04
CA ASN A 82 3.04 15.39 8.65
C ASN A 82 2.75 15.59 10.13
N GLU A 83 3.70 15.21 10.99
CA GLU A 83 3.70 15.63 12.40
C GLU A 83 4.06 17.13 12.51
#